data_AF-A0A928R7A4-F1
#
_entry.id   AF-A0A928R7A4-F1
#
_cell.length_a   1.000
_cell.length_b   1.000
_cell.length_c   1.000
_cell.angle_alpha   90.00
_cell.angle_beta   90.00
_cell.angle_gamma   90.00
#
_symmetry.space_group_name_H-M   'P 1'
#
loop_
_entity.id
_entity.type
_entity.pdbx_description
1 polymer ?
#
loop_
_entity_poly.entity_id
_entity_poly.type
_entity_poly.pdbx_seq_one_letter_code
_entity_poly.pdbx_strand_id
1 'polypeptide(L)'
;MSFLDELYYGNINPNENRNRRPLPYEKAVRTFSDIENKLSKELNGENLKLFNELVNVSDEISATSSVENFKIGFRLGVMMMCDSLFSDNSIILKD
;
A
#
# COMPACT_ATOMS: atom_id res chain seq x y z
N MET A 1 -26.79 5.80 3.62
CA MET A 1 -25.58 6.65 3.60
C MET A 1 -25.00 6.59 2.21
N SER A 2 -24.49 7.72 1.71
CA SER A 2 -23.76 7.77 0.43
C SER A 2 -22.31 7.30 0.61
N PHE A 3 -21.63 6.99 -0.49
CA PHE A 3 -20.19 6.67 -0.46
C PHE A 3 -19.36 7.78 0.22
N LEU A 4 -19.72 9.06 0.01
CA LEU A 4 -19.02 10.19 0.62
C LEU A 4 -19.26 10.29 2.12
N ASP A 5 -20.46 9.92 2.60
CA ASP A 5 -20.73 9.85 4.04
C ASP A 5 -19.89 8.74 4.68
N GLU A 6 -19.86 7.56 4.07
CA GLU A 6 -19.07 6.41 4.55
C GLU A 6 -17.56 6.71 4.54
N LEU A 7 -17.08 7.45 3.55
CA LEU A 7 -15.69 7.92 3.49
C LEU A 7 -15.40 8.98 4.56
N TYR A 8 -16.29 9.97 4.74
CA TYR A 8 -16.14 11.04 5.72
C TYR A 8 -16.09 10.52 7.15
N TYR A 9 -16.94 9.56 7.49
CA TYR A 9 -16.96 8.92 8.81
C TYR A 9 -15.85 7.87 8.99
N GLY A 10 -15.01 7.61 7.97
CA GLY A 10 -13.90 6.67 8.04
C GLY A 10 -14.31 5.19 7.99
N ASN A 11 -15.56 4.89 7.64
CA ASN A 11 -16.04 3.52 7.48
C ASN A 11 -15.38 2.84 6.25
N ILE A 12 -15.06 3.64 5.23
CA ILE A 12 -14.21 3.26 4.10
C ILE A 12 -12.79 3.78 4.36
N ASN A 13 -11.83 2.87 4.46
CA ASN A 13 -10.42 3.21 4.47
C ASN A 13 -9.81 2.84 3.11
N PRO A 14 -9.59 3.80 2.19
CA PRO A 14 -9.15 3.53 0.82
C PRO A 14 -7.79 2.83 0.74
N ASN A 15 -6.97 3.00 1.77
CA ASN A 15 -5.65 2.39 1.86
C ASN A 15 -5.72 0.95 2.41
N GLU A 16 -6.79 0.59 3.10
CA GLU A 16 -7.01 -0.76 3.59
C GLU A 16 -7.66 -1.63 2.51
N ASN A 17 -6.91 -2.63 2.06
CA ASN A 17 -7.53 -3.70 1.28
C ASN A 17 -8.16 -4.73 2.22
N ARG A 18 -9.41 -4.49 2.64
CA ARG A 18 -10.20 -5.41 3.49
C ARG A 18 -10.57 -6.74 2.79
N ASN A 19 -10.39 -6.81 1.47
CA ASN A 19 -10.60 -8.02 0.67
C ASN A 19 -9.32 -8.87 0.52
N ARG A 20 -8.23 -8.49 1.20
CA ARG A 20 -7.01 -9.32 1.23
C ARG A 20 -7.31 -10.64 1.94
N ARG A 21 -7.42 -11.72 1.18
CA ARG A 21 -6.78 -12.98 1.57
C ARG A 21 -5.46 -13.08 0.83
N PRO A 22 -4.29 -12.90 1.47
CA PRO A 22 -3.04 -13.16 0.81
C PRO A 22 -2.19 -14.08 1.69
N LEU A 23 -2.39 -15.40 1.56
CA LEU A 23 -1.50 -16.40 2.16
C LEU A 23 0.00 -16.07 1.92
N PRO A 24 0.45 -15.59 0.74
CA PRO A 24 1.86 -15.30 0.52
C PRO A 24 2.38 -14.06 1.24
N TYR A 25 1.63 -12.95 1.23
CA TYR A 25 2.08 -11.69 1.84
C TYR A 25 2.07 -11.79 3.37
N GLU A 26 1.00 -12.32 3.96
CA GLU A 26 0.96 -12.52 5.42
C GLU A 26 2.05 -13.50 5.87
N LYS A 27 2.30 -14.57 5.10
CA LYS A 27 3.41 -15.49 5.39
C LYS A 27 4.76 -14.78 5.30
N ALA A 28 4.97 -13.95 4.28
CA ALA A 28 6.21 -13.19 4.14
C ALA A 28 6.40 -12.21 5.32
N VAL A 29 5.36 -11.49 5.75
CA VAL A 29 5.40 -10.59 6.90
C VAL A 29 5.70 -11.35 8.20
N ARG A 30 5.07 -12.51 8.41
CA ARG A 30 5.38 -13.37 9.57
C ARG A 30 6.82 -13.85 9.54
N THR A 31 7.29 -14.37 8.40
CA THR A 31 8.67 -14.83 8.25
C THR A 31 9.68 -13.69 8.45
N PHE A 32 9.39 -12.49 7.94
CA PHE A 32 10.20 -11.30 8.20
C PHE A 32 10.28 -11.00 9.70
N SER A 33 9.14 -10.95 10.38
CA SER A 33 9.06 -10.68 11.82
C SER A 33 9.81 -11.75 12.64
N ASP A 34 9.71 -13.02 12.24
CA ASP A 34 10.41 -14.12 12.92
C ASP A 34 11.94 -14.01 12.77
N ILE A 35 12.42 -13.68 11.56
CA ILE A 35 13.84 -13.47 11.27
C ILE A 35 14.36 -12.25 12.03
N GLU A 36 13.62 -11.14 11.98
CA GLU A 36 13.95 -9.91 12.69
C GLU A 36 14.10 -10.18 14.19
N ASN A 37 13.11 -10.79 14.82
CA ASN A 37 13.14 -11.16 16.23
C ASN A 37 14.31 -12.08 16.59
N LYS A 38 14.69 -13.01 15.70
CA LYS A 38 15.84 -13.89 15.90
C LYS A 38 17.14 -13.10 15.85
N LEU A 39 17.32 -12.27 14.82
CA LEU A 39 18.53 -11.44 14.66
C LEU A 39 18.68 -10.42 15.78
N SER A 40 17.61 -9.79 16.25
CA SER A 40 17.65 -8.86 17.38
C SER A 40 18.10 -9.51 18.70
N LYS A 41 17.97 -10.84 18.84
CA LYS A 41 18.44 -11.60 20.00
C LYS A 41 19.88 -12.10 19.85
N GLU A 42 20.33 -12.35 18.62
CA GLU A 42 21.68 -12.85 18.33
C GLU A 42 22.71 -11.71 18.19
N LEU A 43 22.29 -10.55 17.69
CA LEU A 43 23.14 -9.38 17.51
C LEU A 43 23.22 -8.55 18.80
N ASN A 44 24.41 -7.99 19.07
CA ASN A 44 24.68 -7.17 20.25
C ASN A 44 25.47 -5.91 19.87
N GLY A 45 25.42 -4.90 20.74
CA GLY A 45 26.25 -3.69 20.63
C GLY A 45 26.01 -2.92 19.33
N GLU A 46 27.09 -2.61 18.61
CA GLU A 46 27.06 -1.81 17.38
C GLU A 46 26.31 -2.52 16.24
N ASN A 47 26.45 -3.84 16.11
CA ASN A 47 25.76 -4.62 15.06
C ASN A 47 24.24 -4.61 15.24
N LEU A 48 23.75 -4.66 16.49
CA LEU A 48 22.32 -4.55 16.78
C LEU A 48 21.79 -3.16 16.43
N LYS A 49 22.57 -2.12 16.73
CA LYS A 49 22.22 -0.74 16.38
C LYS A 49 22.11 -0.55 14.86
N LEU A 50 23.10 -1.03 14.11
CA LEU A 50 23.10 -0.98 12.64
C LEU A 50 21.94 -1.78 12.04
N PHE A 51 21.62 -2.94 12.60
CA PHE A 51 20.48 -3.74 12.18
C PHE A 51 19.15 -3.02 12.40
N ASN A 52 18.94 -2.41 13.58
CA ASN A 52 17.73 -1.64 13.84
C ASN A 52 17.60 -0.43 12.92
N GLU A 53 18.71 0.25 12.61
CA GLU A 53 18.72 1.36 11.64
C GLU A 53 18.33 0.88 10.23
N LEU A 54 18.86 -0.28 9.80
CA LEU A 54 18.48 -0.90 8.53
C LEU A 54 16.98 -1.20 8.44
N VAL A 55 16.40 -1.79 9.49
CA VAL A 55 14.96 -2.08 9.55
C VAL A 55 14.15 -0.79 9.46
N ASN A 56 14.49 0.22 10.26
CA ASN A 56 13.79 1.51 10.24
C ASN A 56 13.82 2.17 8.85
N VAL A 57 14.98 2.17 8.19
CA VAL A 57 15.10 2.72 6.83
C VAL A 57 14.27 1.90 5.83
N SER A 58 14.25 0.57 5.95
CA SER A 58 13.40 -0.28 5.10
C SER A 58 11.92 0.00 5.29
N ASP A 59 11.47 0.21 6.53
CA ASP A 59 10.08 0.55 6.84
C ASP A 59 9.68 1.92 6.29
N GLU A 60 10.58 2.91 6.38
CA GLU A 60 10.36 4.23 5.80
C GLU A 60 10.25 4.18 4.26
N ILE A 61 11.12 3.40 3.60
CA ILE A 61 11.05 3.16 2.14
C ILE A 61 9.70 2.53 1.78
N SER A 62 9.29 1.50 2.52
CA SER A 62 8.03 0.78 2.29
C SER A 62 6.81 1.69 2.49
N ALA A 63 6.78 2.47 3.56
CA ALA A 63 5.71 3.42 3.86
C ALA A 63 5.62 4.52 2.79
N THR A 64 6.76 5.13 2.43
CA THR A 64 6.83 6.16 1.40
C THR A 64 6.36 5.62 0.05
N SER A 65 6.89 4.47 -0.36
CA SER A 65 6.50 3.79 -1.62
C SER A 65 5.01 3.47 -1.64
N SER A 66 4.44 3.04 -0.52
CA SER A 66 3.01 2.71 -0.42
C SER A 66 2.14 3.96 -0.63
N VAL A 67 2.51 5.10 -0.06
CA VAL A 67 1.81 6.38 -0.23
C VAL A 67 1.91 6.87 -1.68
N GLU A 68 3.10 6.77 -2.29
CA GLU A 68 3.28 7.17 -3.69
C GLU A 68 2.47 6.30 -4.65
N ASN A 69 2.51 4.99 -4.47
CA ASN A 69 1.73 4.05 -5.26
C ASN A 69 0.22 4.31 -5.12
N PHE A 70 -0.25 4.60 -3.91
CA PHE A 70 -1.65 4.98 -3.70
C PHE A 70 -2.02 6.25 -4.47
N LYS A 71 -1.20 7.30 -4.40
CA LYS A 71 -1.42 8.55 -5.14
C LYS A 71 -1.45 8.32 -6.65
N ILE A 72 -0.52 7.51 -7.18
CA ILE A 72 -0.46 7.18 -8.61
C ILE A 72 -1.74 6.44 -9.02
N GLY A 73 -2.11 5.39 -8.30
CA GLY A 73 -3.31 4.60 -8.60
C GLY A 73 -4.60 5.43 -8.53
N PHE A 74 -4.73 6.28 -7.51
CA PHE A 74 -5.89 7.15 -7.36
C PHE A 74 -6.00 8.16 -8.51
N ARG A 75 -4.89 8.85 -8.84
CA ARG A 75 -4.85 9.82 -9.96
C ARG A 75 -5.18 9.14 -11.29
N LEU A 76 -4.63 7.96 -11.53
CA LEU A 76 -4.91 7.17 -12.73
C LEU A 76 -6.40 6.83 -12.82
N GLY A 77 -7.01 6.37 -11.72
CA GLY A 77 -8.43 6.07 -11.67
C GLY A 77 -9.31 7.27 -11.99
N VAL A 78 -8.99 8.44 -11.42
CA VAL A 78 -9.71 9.69 -11.74
C VAL A 78 -9.55 10.07 -13.21
N MET A 79 -8.34 9.97 -13.77
CA MET A 79 -8.09 10.26 -15.19
C MET A 79 -8.90 9.33 -16.11
N MET A 80 -8.97 8.04 -15.81
CA MET A 80 -9.79 7.06 -16.54
C MET A 80 -11.28 7.41 -16.47
N MET A 81 -11.79 7.82 -15.30
CA MET A 81 -13.19 8.24 -15.16
C MET A 81 -13.49 9.51 -15.96
N CYS A 82 -12.61 10.51 -15.89
CA CYS A 82 -12.77 11.75 -16.67
C CYS A 82 -12.76 11.45 -18.18
N ASP A 83 -11.81 10.63 -18.64
CA ASP A 83 -11.75 10.22 -20.04
C ASP A 83 -13.07 9.52 -20.45
N SER A 84 -13.54 8.54 -19.67
CA SER A 84 -14.80 7.84 -19.97
C SER A 84 -16.04 8.74 -19.97
N LEU A 85 -16.06 9.85 -19.23
CA LEU A 85 -17.23 10.74 -19.11
C LEU A 85 -17.24 11.86 -20.14
N PHE A 86 -16.06 12.34 -20.53
CA PHE A 86 -15.92 13.55 -21.35
C PHE A 86 -15.33 13.29 -22.73
N SER A 87 -14.75 12.11 -22.98
CA SER A 87 -14.23 11.76 -24.31
C SER A 87 -15.39 11.37 -25.24
N ASP A 88 -15.35 11.93 -26.45
CA ASP A 88 -16.39 11.75 -27.45
C ASP A 88 -16.43 10.27 -27.93
N ASN A 89 -17.60 9.63 -27.80
CA ASN A 89 -17.80 8.19 -28.10
C ASN A 89 -17.59 7.83 -29.58
N SER A 90 -17.39 8.84 -30.44
CA SER A 90 -17.12 8.70 -31.88
C SER A 90 -15.80 7.96 -32.22
N ILE A 91 -14.92 7.76 -31.23
CA ILE A 91 -13.59 7.15 -31.44
C ILE A 91 -13.57 5.63 -31.09
N ILE A 92 -14.41 5.17 -30.17
CA ILE A 92 -14.33 3.80 -29.62
C ILE A 92 -15.36 2.86 -30.27
N LEU A 93 -16.51 3.38 -30.68
CA LEU A 93 -17.51 2.61 -31.43
C LEU A 93 -17.43 3.00 -32.90
N LYS A 94 -16.66 2.23 -33.68
CA LYS A 94 -16.88 2.15 -35.13
C LYS A 94 -17.99 1.12 -35.35
N ASP A 95 -19.06 1.54 -36.02
CA ASP A 95 -20.09 0.65 -36.56
C ASP A 95 -19.49 -0.51 -37.38
#